data_AF-A0A2N5AC76-F1
#
_entry.id   AF-A0A2N5AC76-F1
#
_cell.length_a   1.000
_cell.length_b   1.000
_cell.length_c   1.000
_cell.angle_alpha   90.00
_cell.angle_beta   90.00
_cell.angle_gamma   90.00
#
_symmetry.space_group_name_H-M   'P 1'
#
loop_
_entity.id
_entity.type
_entity.pdbx_description
1 polymer ?
#
loop_
_entity_poly.entity_id
_entity_poly.type
_entity_poly.pdbx_seq_one_letter_code
_entity_poly.pdbx_strand_id
1 'polypeptide(L)'
;VPDYARELHLTESRLTDICRRFANRSPKRLIFDRQLREAKRLLLFSDSAVNEIAWQLGFKDPAYFARFFSRQVGCSPSSYRAQKVPVS
;
A
#
# COMPACT_ATOMS: atom_id res chain seq x y z
N VAL A 1 3.00 1.28 -12.26
CA VAL A 1 1.89 1.27 -13.26
C VAL A 1 2.38 0.81 -14.62
N PRO A 2 3.49 1.34 -15.17
CA PRO A 2 4.04 0.84 -16.43
C PRO A 2 4.34 -0.67 -16.39
N ASP A 3 4.88 -1.17 -15.27
CA ASP A 3 5.19 -2.60 -15.11
C ASP A 3 3.92 -3.47 -15.13
N TYR A 4 2.88 -3.08 -14.39
CA TYR A 4 1.59 -3.76 -14.44
C TYR A 4 0.95 -3.74 -15.84
N ALA A 5 1.07 -2.65 -16.58
CA ALA A 5 0.57 -2.57 -17.94
C ALA A 5 1.34 -3.55 -18.85
N ARG A 6 2.67 -3.60 -18.73
CA ARG A 6 3.53 -4.53 -19.47
C ARG A 6 3.22 -5.99 -19.17
N GLU A 7 3.11 -6.37 -17.89
CA GLU A 7 2.80 -7.73 -17.45
C GLU A 7 1.41 -8.21 -17.92
N LEU A 8 0.45 -7.29 -18.01
CA LEU A 8 -0.90 -7.59 -18.50
C LEU A 8 -1.04 -7.49 -20.02
N HIS A 9 0.04 -7.20 -20.75
CA HIS A 9 0.03 -6.93 -22.20
C HIS A 9 -0.95 -5.82 -22.61
N LEU A 10 -0.99 -4.75 -21.80
CA LEU A 10 -1.84 -3.58 -22.01
C LEU A 10 -1.00 -2.31 -22.18
N THR A 11 -1.58 -1.31 -22.84
CA THR A 11 -1.09 0.07 -22.73
C THR A 11 -1.51 0.66 -21.39
N GLU A 12 -0.77 1.65 -20.87
CA GLU A 12 -1.14 2.34 -19.62
C GLU A 12 -2.52 3.01 -19.70
N SER A 13 -2.88 3.52 -20.89
CA SER A 13 -4.20 4.10 -21.15
C SER A 13 -5.29 3.05 -21.00
N ARG A 14 -5.11 1.88 -21.65
CA ARG A 14 -6.09 0.79 -21.57
C ARG A 14 -6.24 0.24 -20.16
N LEU A 15 -5.13 0.10 -19.42
CA LEU A 15 -5.18 -0.29 -18.01
C LEU A 15 -5.96 0.74 -17.18
N THR A 16 -5.74 2.03 -17.43
CA THR A 16 -6.46 3.11 -16.75
C THR A 16 -7.95 3.08 -17.03
N ASP A 17 -8.36 2.89 -18.29
CA ASP A 17 -9.77 2.80 -18.68
C ASP A 17 -10.46 1.61 -18.03
N ILE A 18 -9.81 0.44 -18.01
CA ILE A 18 -10.32 -0.76 -17.34
C ILE A 18 -10.52 -0.49 -15.84
N CYS A 19 -9.51 0.05 -15.15
CA CYS A 19 -9.63 0.35 -13.73
C CYS A 19 -10.73 1.37 -13.43
N ARG A 20 -10.88 2.41 -14.26
CA ARG A 20 -11.97 3.39 -14.11
C ARG A 20 -13.33 2.76 -14.34
N ARG A 21 -13.48 1.95 -15.38
CA ARG A 21 -14.75 1.30 -15.74
C ARG A 21 -15.24 0.34 -14.67
N PHE A 22 -14.37 -0.49 -14.12
CA PHE A 22 -14.77 -1.57 -13.21
C PHE A 22 -14.62 -1.22 -11.73
N ALA A 23 -13.69 -0.32 -11.36
CA ALA A 23 -13.43 0.01 -9.97
C ALA A 23 -13.67 1.49 -9.64
N ASN A 24 -14.05 2.33 -10.61
CA ASN A 24 -14.22 3.78 -10.43
C ASN A 24 -13.00 4.47 -9.80
N ARG A 25 -11.80 3.96 -10.11
CA ARG A 25 -10.52 4.38 -9.55
C ARG A 25 -9.41 4.23 -10.60
N SER A 26 -8.36 5.05 -10.48
CA SER A 26 -7.17 4.86 -11.32
C SER A 26 -6.33 3.67 -10.86
N PRO A 27 -5.49 3.06 -11.73
CA PRO A 27 -4.62 1.95 -11.35
C PRO A 27 -3.71 2.32 -10.17
N LYS A 28 -3.16 3.54 -10.17
CA LYS A 28 -2.33 4.07 -9.07
C LYS A 28 -3.09 4.08 -7.74
N ARG A 29 -4.37 4.46 -7.75
CA ARG A 29 -5.18 4.48 -6.53
C ARG A 29 -5.44 3.06 -6.01
N LEU A 30 -5.72 2.11 -6.90
CA LEU A 30 -5.89 0.70 -6.53
C LEU A 30 -4.63 0.10 -5.91
N ILE A 31 -3.45 0.40 -6.49
CA ILE A 31 -2.15 -0.02 -5.93
C ILE A 31 -1.97 0.55 -4.53
N PHE A 32 -2.23 1.85 -4.33
CA PHE A 32 -2.12 2.49 -3.02
C PHE A 32 -3.11 1.92 -2.00
N ASP A 33 -4.35 1.65 -2.40
CA ASP A 33 -5.36 1.05 -1.52
C ASP A 33 -4.95 -0.39 -1.14
N ARG A 34 -4.32 -1.15 -2.04
CA ARG A 34 -3.75 -2.48 -1.74
C ARG A 34 -2.54 -2.40 -0.81
N GLN A 35 -1.58 -1.51 -1.09
CA GLN A 35 -0.41 -1.29 -0.23
C GLN A 35 -0.83 -0.85 1.17
N LEU A 36 -1.83 0.03 1.30
CA LEU A 36 -2.35 0.46 2.59
C LEU A 36 -2.95 -0.70 3.39
N ARG A 37 -3.70 -1.58 2.72
CA ARG A 37 -4.33 -2.75 3.35
C ARG A 37 -3.27 -3.71 3.88
N GLU A 38 -2.25 -4.01 3.08
CA GLU A 38 -1.14 -4.87 3.51
C GLU A 38 -0.28 -4.22 4.59
N ALA A 39 -0.05 -2.90 4.52
CA ALA A 39 0.65 -2.17 5.58
C ALA A 39 -0.06 -2.32 6.93
N LYS A 40 -1.38 -2.11 6.98
CA LYS A 40 -2.17 -2.31 8.21
C LYS A 40 -2.04 -3.75 8.72
N ARG A 41 -2.14 -4.74 7.83
CA ARG A 41 -2.01 -6.16 8.18
C ARG A 41 -0.63 -6.48 8.76
N LEU A 42 0.45 -6.07 8.10
CA LEU A 42 1.81 -6.32 8.58
C LEU A 42 2.09 -5.60 9.90
N LEU A 43 1.62 -4.36 10.06
CA LEU A 43 1.80 -3.62 11.31
C LEU A 43 1.11 -4.26 12.52
N LEU A 44 -0.02 -4.96 12.31
CA LEU A 44 -0.77 -5.62 13.38
C LEU A 44 -0.37 -7.08 13.59
N PHE A 45 0.03 -7.79 12.53
CA PHE A 45 0.16 -9.24 12.56
C PHE A 45 1.57 -9.75 12.26
N SER A 46 2.57 -8.89 12.11
CA SER A 46 3.99 -9.29 12.09
C SER A 46 4.80 -8.52 13.13
N ASP A 47 6.05 -8.97 13.31
CA ASP A 47 7.04 -8.30 14.16
C ASP A 47 8.12 -7.58 13.33
N SER A 48 7.99 -7.58 11.99
CA SER A 48 8.92 -6.91 11.07
C SER A 48 9.10 -5.45 11.43
N ALA A 49 10.28 -4.88 11.25
CA ALA A 49 10.49 -3.46 11.54
C ALA A 49 9.67 -2.58 10.57
N VAL A 50 9.28 -1.36 10.99
CA VAL A 50 8.43 -0.46 10.17
C VAL A 50 9.08 -0.14 8.83
N ASN A 51 10.41 -0.02 8.82
CA ASN A 51 11.21 0.20 7.63
C ASN A 51 11.20 -1.03 6.70
N GLU A 52 11.32 -2.25 7.24
CA GLU A 52 11.17 -3.52 6.50
C GLU A 52 9.82 -3.63 5.81
N ILE A 53 8.74 -3.29 6.51
CA ILE A 53 7.40 -3.25 5.93
C ILE A 53 7.35 -2.27 4.76
N ALA A 54 8.00 -1.10 4.87
CA ALA A 54 8.04 -0.12 3.79
C ALA A 54 8.71 -0.71 2.54
N TRP A 55 9.89 -1.31 2.68
CA TRP A 55 10.61 -1.90 1.56
C TRP A 55 9.87 -3.09 0.95
N GLN A 56 9.29 -3.96 1.78
CA GLN A 56 8.48 -5.11 1.33
C GLN A 56 7.28 -4.67 0.48
N LEU A 57 6.68 -3.53 0.81
CA LEU A 57 5.56 -2.97 0.06
C LEU A 57 6.00 -2.20 -1.20
N GLY A 58 7.30 -2.14 -1.50
CA GLY A 58 7.83 -1.48 -2.68
C GLY A 58 8.07 0.03 -2.52
N PHE A 59 8.08 0.55 -1.28
CA PHE A 59 8.49 1.92 -1.04
C PHE A 59 10.02 2.02 -1.05
N LYS A 60 10.56 2.97 -1.82
CA LYS A 60 12.00 3.25 -1.88
C LYS A 60 12.51 4.02 -0.65
N ASP A 61 11.62 4.73 0.03
CA ASP A 61 11.93 5.58 1.18
C ASP A 61 10.94 5.26 2.33
N PRO A 62 11.43 4.71 3.46
CA PRO A 62 10.62 4.49 4.66
C PRO A 62 9.96 5.76 5.22
N ALA A 63 10.60 6.93 5.10
CA ALA A 63 10.01 8.19 5.55
C ALA A 63 8.81 8.58 4.65
N TYR A 64 8.90 8.35 3.35
CA TYR A 64 7.78 8.49 2.44
C TYR A 64 6.64 7.52 2.75
N PHE A 65 6.94 6.25 3.05
CA PHE A 65 5.94 5.30 3.55
C PHE A 65 5.23 5.81 4.81
N ALA A 66 5.98 6.28 5.81
CA ALA A 66 5.39 6.77 7.05
C ALA A 66 4.45 7.96 6.81
N ARG A 67 4.84 8.92 5.97
CA ARG A 67 3.97 10.04 5.57
C ARG A 67 2.72 9.57 4.80
N PHE A 68 2.90 8.65 3.85
CA PHE A 68 1.81 8.06 3.08
C PHE A 68 0.80 7.38 4.01
N PHE A 69 1.27 6.54 4.93
CA PHE A 69 0.44 5.81 5.86
C PHE A 69 -0.31 6.76 6.80
N SER A 70 0.40 7.70 7.45
CA SER A 70 -0.22 8.68 8.35
C SER A 70 -1.30 9.49 7.66
N ARG A 71 -1.08 9.90 6.41
CA ARG A 71 -2.09 10.63 5.63
C ARG A 71 -3.34 9.81 5.33
N GLN A 72 -3.22 8.49 5.17
CA GLN A 72 -4.37 7.63 4.88
C GLN A 72 -5.08 7.12 6.15
N VAL A 73 -4.37 6.97 7.26
CA VAL A 73 -4.89 6.32 8.49
C VAL A 73 -5.16 7.32 9.62
N GLY A 74 -4.51 8.47 9.62
CA GLY A 74 -4.64 9.49 10.67
C GLY A 74 -3.64 9.34 11.82
N CYS A 75 -2.79 8.31 11.82
CA CYS A 75 -1.74 8.11 12.83
C CYS A 75 -0.48 7.48 12.23
N SER A 76 0.64 7.57 12.95
CA SER A 76 1.91 6.99 12.51
C SER A 76 1.86 5.45 12.42
N PRO A 77 2.69 4.81 11.57
CA PRO A 77 2.79 3.34 11.54
C PRO A 77 3.10 2.72 12.92
N SER A 78 4.00 3.34 13.69
CA SER A 78 4.36 2.87 15.03
C SER A 78 3.20 3.00 16.02
N SER A 79 2.46 4.11 15.97
CA SER A 79 1.24 4.29 16.77
C SER A 79 0.14 3.28 16.39
N TYR A 80 0.04 2.96 15.10
CA TYR A 80 -0.89 1.94 14.62
C TYR A 80 -0.51 0.53 15.11
N ARG A 81 0.79 0.20 15.08
CA ARG A 81 1.32 -1.07 15.63
C ARG A 81 1.04 -1.23 17.12
N ALA A 82 1.08 -0.14 17.89
CA ALA A 82 0.76 -0.20 19.32
C ALA A 82 -0.68 -0.65 19.62
N GLN A 83 -1.56 -0.66 18.60
CA GLN A 83 -2.93 -1.19 18.70
C GLN A 83 -3.01 -2.70 18.48
N LYS A 84 -1.87 -3.37 18.24
CA LYS A 84 -1.78 -4.83 18.13
C LYS A 84 -2.38 -5.45 19.40
N VAL A 85 -3.54 -6.10 19.24
CA VAL A 85 -4.14 -6.88 20.32
C VAL A 85 -3.23 -8.09 20.53
N PRO A 86 -2.68 -8.32 21.73
CA PRO A 86 -1.91 -9.51 22.00
C PRO A 86 -2.81 -10.72 21.82
N VAL A 87 -2.48 -11.58 20.86
CA VAL A 87 -3.10 -12.90 20.75
C VAL A 87 -2.60 -13.69 21.96
N SER A 88 -3.52 -14.00 22.87
CA SER A 88 -3.26 -14.84 24.06
C SER A 88 -2.93 -16.27 23.66
#